data_AF-A0AAV4PC91-F1
#
_entry.id   AF-A0AAV4PC91-F1
#
_cell.length_a   1.000
_cell.length_b   1.000
_cell.length_c   1.000
_cell.angle_alpha   90.00
_cell.angle_beta   90.00
_cell.angle_gamma   90.00
#
_symmetry.space_group_name_H-M   'P 1'
#
loop_
_entity.id
_entity.type
_entity.pdbx_description
1 polymer ?
#
loop_
_entity_poly.entity_id
_entity_poly.type
_entity_poly.pdbx_seq_one_letter_code
_entity_poly.pdbx_strand_id
1 'polypeptide(L)'
;MDYMGPFLKPRLQPGRKTAFEILQEHLPNRKRSTPLEILEIGIGGGANLQYYPENSNLTALDKNETFSKYFEDNKKKFPQVTYKEMVSSMAENMEGIEDSSMDVVVCTFVLCSVQDVKAVIKEVKRVLKATNLPADAVQNASKLNFGPDQPFSSLENACL
;
A
#
# COMPACT_ATOMS: atom_id res chain seq x y z
N MET A 1 -2.65 -2.49 20.78
CA MET A 1 -3.54 -3.46 20.10
C MET A 1 -2.61 -4.50 19.48
N ASP A 2 -2.62 -5.73 19.97
CA ASP A 2 -1.64 -6.73 19.55
C ASP A 2 -2.02 -7.28 18.17
N TYR A 3 -1.33 -6.77 17.16
CA TYR A 3 -1.40 -7.28 15.79
C TYR A 3 -0.78 -8.67 15.73
N MET A 4 -1.44 -9.56 15.00
CA MET A 4 -1.05 -10.96 14.93
C MET A 4 -0.41 -11.22 13.57
N GLY A 5 0.89 -11.43 13.53
CA GLY A 5 1.56 -11.85 12.30
C GLY A 5 3.09 -11.79 12.38
N PRO A 6 3.81 -12.65 11.64
CA PRO A 6 5.27 -12.79 11.74
C PRO A 6 6.06 -11.59 11.19
N PHE A 7 5.41 -10.63 10.51
CA PHE A 7 6.08 -9.52 9.81
C PHE A 7 5.95 -8.13 10.47
N LEU A 8 5.47 -8.04 11.71
CA LEU A 8 5.72 -6.83 12.51
C LEU A 8 7.08 -6.89 13.18
N LYS A 9 8.14 -6.79 12.40
CA LYS A 9 9.43 -6.43 12.99
C LYS A 9 9.32 -4.98 13.48
N PRO A 10 9.60 -4.67 14.76
CA PRO A 10 9.56 -3.30 15.29
C PRO A 10 10.36 -2.30 14.45
N ARG A 11 11.45 -2.79 13.82
CA ARG A 11 12.31 -2.02 12.93
C ARG A 11 11.63 -1.46 11.67
N LEU A 12 10.53 -2.05 11.21
CA LEU A 12 9.84 -1.62 9.99
C LEU A 12 8.67 -0.66 10.26
N GLN A 13 8.29 -0.46 11.53
CA GLN A 13 7.19 0.43 11.91
C GLN A 13 7.44 1.91 11.59
N PRO A 14 8.65 2.47 11.81
CA PRO A 14 8.89 3.88 11.53
C PRO A 14 8.68 4.23 10.05
N GLY A 15 9.17 3.40 9.13
CA GLY A 15 9.00 3.61 7.68
C GLY A 15 7.54 3.59 7.24
N ARG A 16 6.72 2.67 7.78
CA ARG A 16 5.27 2.65 7.52
C ARG A 16 4.60 3.93 8.01
N LYS A 17 4.88 4.32 9.26
CA LYS A 17 4.30 5.53 9.85
C LYS A 17 4.60 6.76 9.00
N THR A 18 5.84 6.94 8.57
CA THR A 18 6.25 8.06 7.72
C THR A 18 5.56 8.05 6.35
N ALA A 19 5.44 6.89 5.70
CA ALA A 19 4.72 6.79 4.42
C ALA A 19 3.25 7.24 4.55
N PHE A 20 2.58 6.81 5.62
CA PHE A 20 1.18 7.17 5.87
C PHE A 20 0.99 8.60 6.37
N GLU A 21 1.98 9.21 7.02
CA GLU A 21 1.98 10.65 7.32
C GLU A 21 2.03 11.46 6.01
N ILE A 22 2.90 11.08 5.06
CA ILE A 22 2.96 11.71 3.73
C ILE A 22 1.64 11.54 2.99
N LEU A 23 1.03 10.36 3.03
CA LEU A 23 -0.28 10.14 2.43
C LEU A 23 -1.33 11.11 3.01
N GLN A 24 -1.38 11.26 4.33
CA GLN A 24 -2.33 12.16 4.99
C GLN A 24 -2.11 13.63 4.61
N GLU A 25 -0.86 14.06 4.46
CA GLU A 25 -0.51 15.42 4.00
C GLU A 25 -1.03 15.73 2.57
N HIS A 26 -1.20 14.70 1.72
CA HIS A 26 -1.68 14.84 0.34
C HIS A 26 -3.18 14.61 0.20
N LEU A 27 -3.90 14.30 1.28
CA LEU A 27 -5.35 14.15 1.31
C LEU A 27 -6.16 15.33 1.92
N PRO A 28 -5.66 16.59 2.04
CA PRO A 28 -6.29 17.61 2.87
C PRO A 28 -7.67 18.06 2.34
N ASN A 29 -7.89 17.95 1.03
CA ASN A 29 -9.13 18.38 0.36
C ASN A 29 -10.08 17.22 0.00
N ARG A 30 -9.85 16.00 0.52
CA ARG A 30 -10.75 14.88 0.22
C ARG A 30 -12.14 15.14 0.80
N LYS A 31 -13.18 14.85 0.02
CA LYS A 31 -14.55 14.79 0.53
C LYS A 31 -14.65 13.58 1.45
N ARG A 32 -14.64 13.78 2.77
CA ARG A 32 -14.76 12.68 3.75
C ARG A 32 -16.08 11.90 3.64
N SER A 33 -17.07 12.45 2.92
CA SER A 33 -18.35 11.80 2.58
C SER A 33 -18.21 10.67 1.54
N THR A 34 -17.14 10.67 0.75
CA THR A 34 -16.84 9.60 -0.20
C THR A 34 -15.71 8.73 0.35
N PRO A 35 -15.87 7.40 0.37
CA PRO A 35 -14.78 6.50 0.75
C PRO A 35 -13.54 6.73 -0.12
N LEU A 36 -12.37 6.57 0.47
CA LEU A 36 -11.11 6.56 -0.27
C LEU A 36 -10.89 5.15 -0.83
N GLU A 37 -10.82 5.00 -2.15
CA GLU A 37 -10.55 3.69 -2.77
C GLU A 37 -9.04 3.43 -2.76
N ILE A 38 -8.64 2.37 -2.06
CA ILE A 38 -7.23 2.02 -1.83
C ILE A 38 -6.96 0.63 -2.36
N LEU A 39 -5.89 0.51 -3.14
CA LEU A 39 -5.26 -0.76 -3.45
C LEU A 39 -4.03 -0.94 -2.58
N GLU A 40 -3.90 -2.08 -1.87
CA GLU A 40 -2.64 -2.46 -1.23
C GLU A 40 -2.01 -3.65 -1.95
N ILE A 41 -0.82 -3.43 -2.50
CA ILE A 41 0.02 -4.45 -3.11
C ILE A 41 0.80 -5.15 -1.99
N GLY A 42 0.73 -6.48 -1.96
CA GLY A 42 1.36 -7.36 -0.96
C GLY A 42 0.81 -7.13 0.44
N ILE A 43 -0.51 -7.27 0.61
CA ILE A 43 -1.23 -7.06 1.88
C ILE A 43 -0.65 -7.88 3.05
N GLY A 44 -0.13 -9.08 2.77
CA GLY A 44 0.33 -10.02 3.79
C GLY A 44 -0.70 -10.19 4.91
N GLY A 45 -0.29 -9.94 6.16
CA GLY A 45 -1.20 -10.00 7.31
C GLY A 45 -2.00 -8.72 7.60
N GLY A 46 -1.90 -7.69 6.77
CA GLY A 46 -2.56 -6.39 6.97
C GLY A 46 -1.79 -5.38 7.83
N ALA A 47 -0.45 -5.35 7.75
CA ALA A 47 0.41 -4.57 8.68
C ALA A 47 0.14 -3.07 8.65
N ASN A 48 -0.42 -2.58 7.55
CA ASN A 48 -0.71 -1.18 7.31
C ASN A 48 -2.13 -0.77 7.74
N LEU A 49 -3.00 -1.72 8.11
CA LEU A 49 -4.41 -1.45 8.40
C LEU A 49 -4.63 -0.38 9.49
N GLN A 50 -3.72 -0.32 10.47
CA GLN A 50 -3.75 0.66 11.55
C GLN A 50 -3.49 2.11 11.10
N TYR A 51 -2.93 2.32 9.91
CA TYR A 51 -2.52 3.65 9.43
C TYR A 51 -3.48 4.25 8.41
N TYR A 52 -4.41 3.45 7.86
CA TYR A 52 -5.38 3.97 6.91
C TYR A 52 -6.33 4.98 7.56
N PRO A 53 -6.68 6.05 6.84
CA PRO A 53 -7.63 7.03 7.34
C PRO A 53 -9.03 6.40 7.46
N GLU A 54 -9.88 7.03 8.27
CA GLU A 54 -11.28 6.63 8.34
C GLU A 54 -11.98 6.75 6.97
N ASN A 55 -12.99 5.90 6.77
CA ASN A 55 -13.77 5.80 5.54
C ASN A 55 -12.87 5.45 4.34
N SER A 56 -12.10 4.36 4.48
CA SER A 56 -11.27 3.79 3.42
C SER A 56 -11.88 2.47 2.95
N ASN A 57 -11.97 2.28 1.64
CA ASN A 57 -12.28 1.00 1.00
C ASN A 57 -10.97 0.36 0.54
N LEU A 58 -10.72 -0.88 0.98
CA LEU A 58 -9.48 -1.59 0.70
C LEU A 58 -9.73 -2.77 -0.24
N THR A 59 -9.12 -2.72 -1.41
CA THR A 59 -8.86 -3.88 -2.26
C THR A 59 -7.43 -4.34 -2.01
N ALA A 60 -7.27 -5.62 -1.66
CA ALA A 60 -5.97 -6.20 -1.39
C ALA A 60 -5.47 -6.99 -2.60
N LEU A 61 -4.21 -6.86 -2.98
CA LEU A 61 -3.57 -7.67 -4.01
C LEU A 61 -2.42 -8.46 -3.41
N ASP A 62 -2.46 -9.77 -3.51
CA ASP A 62 -1.36 -10.65 -3.12
C ASP A 62 -1.53 -12.03 -3.76
N LYS A 63 -0.50 -12.55 -4.42
CA LYS A 63 -0.50 -13.93 -4.91
C LYS A 63 -0.18 -14.93 -3.80
N ASN A 64 0.42 -14.48 -2.70
CA ASN A 64 0.83 -15.32 -1.61
C ASN A 64 -0.25 -15.40 -0.52
N GLU A 65 -0.98 -16.51 -0.52
CA GLU A 65 -2.05 -16.75 0.45
C GLU A 65 -1.57 -17.17 1.85
N THR A 66 -0.25 -17.28 2.08
CA THR A 66 0.34 -17.74 3.36
C THR A 66 -0.17 -16.95 4.56
N PHE A 67 -0.48 -15.65 4.38
CA PHE A 67 -0.86 -14.75 5.48
C PHE A 67 -2.37 -14.51 5.59
N SER A 68 -3.20 -15.13 4.75
CA SER A 68 -4.64 -14.86 4.68
C SER A 68 -5.34 -15.01 6.03
N LYS A 69 -4.99 -16.03 6.82
CA LYS A 69 -5.56 -16.20 8.18
C LYS A 69 -5.25 -15.02 9.10
N TYR A 70 -4.02 -14.52 9.09
CA TYR A 70 -3.63 -13.36 9.89
C TYR A 70 -4.35 -12.10 9.44
N PHE A 71 -4.49 -11.92 8.12
CA PHE A 71 -5.25 -10.81 7.56
C PHE A 71 -6.72 -10.84 8.01
N GLU A 72 -7.37 -11.99 7.92
CA GLU A 72 -8.76 -12.18 8.36
C GLU A 72 -8.97 -11.84 9.84
N ASP A 73 -8.00 -12.13 10.70
CA ASP A 73 -8.07 -11.79 12.12
C ASP A 73 -7.72 -10.33 12.40
N ASN A 74 -6.75 -9.76 11.68
CA ASN A 74 -6.35 -8.37 11.88
C ASN A 74 -7.39 -7.39 11.32
N LYS A 75 -8.04 -7.67 10.19
CA LYS A 75 -9.05 -6.76 9.61
C LYS A 75 -10.23 -6.51 10.56
N LYS A 76 -10.61 -7.50 11.37
CA LYS A 76 -11.65 -7.34 12.41
C LYS A 76 -11.29 -6.31 13.48
N LYS A 77 -10.00 -6.03 13.67
CA LYS A 77 -9.50 -5.07 14.66
C LYS A 77 -9.51 -3.63 14.15
N PHE A 78 -9.69 -3.43 12.85
CA PHE A 78 -9.61 -2.12 12.19
C PHE A 78 -10.89 -1.80 11.41
N PRO A 79 -12.03 -1.61 12.11
CA PRO A 79 -13.34 -1.39 11.49
C PRO A 79 -13.45 -0.07 10.70
N GLN A 80 -12.48 0.84 10.84
CA GLN A 80 -12.41 2.06 10.05
C GLN A 80 -12.05 1.83 8.57
N VAL A 81 -11.56 0.62 8.24
CA VAL A 81 -11.23 0.17 6.89
C VAL A 81 -12.27 -0.85 6.44
N THR A 82 -13.01 -0.53 5.38
CA THR A 82 -13.94 -1.46 4.74
C THR A 82 -13.16 -2.32 3.75
N TYR A 83 -13.01 -3.60 4.06
CA TYR A 83 -12.41 -4.56 3.13
C TYR A 83 -13.40 -4.93 2.01
N LYS A 84 -12.97 -4.78 0.75
CA LYS A 84 -13.77 -5.06 -0.45
C LYS A 84 -13.53 -6.47 -0.96
N GLU A 85 -12.29 -6.77 -1.33
CA GLU A 85 -11.92 -8.04 -1.96
C GLU A 85 -10.41 -8.31 -1.93
N MET A 86 -10.04 -9.57 -2.23
CA MET A 86 -8.66 -10.02 -2.45
C MET A 86 -8.51 -10.37 -3.93
N VAL A 87 -7.54 -9.75 -4.58
CA VAL A 87 -7.13 -10.05 -5.96
C VAL A 87 -5.85 -10.88 -5.90
N SER A 88 -5.95 -12.16 -6.27
CA SER A 88 -4.80 -13.07 -6.34
C SER A 88 -4.07 -12.88 -7.67
N SER A 89 -3.19 -11.87 -7.73
CA SER A 89 -2.37 -11.59 -8.92
C SER A 89 -0.96 -11.11 -8.55
N MET A 90 -0.09 -11.06 -9.56
CA MET A 90 1.24 -10.43 -9.49
C MET A 90 1.13 -8.92 -9.62
N ALA A 91 2.06 -8.18 -9.01
CA ALA A 91 2.07 -6.73 -9.08
C ALA A 91 2.42 -6.22 -10.49
N GLU A 92 3.14 -7.02 -11.27
CA GLU A 92 3.53 -6.72 -12.65
C GLU A 92 2.36 -6.81 -13.64
N ASN A 93 1.27 -7.46 -13.25
CA ASN A 93 0.05 -7.61 -14.04
C ASN A 93 -1.16 -7.72 -13.10
N MET A 94 -1.79 -6.59 -12.80
CA MET A 94 -2.90 -6.50 -11.85
C MET A 94 -4.23 -6.84 -12.51
N GLU A 95 -4.29 -8.02 -13.14
CA GLU A 95 -5.51 -8.57 -13.72
C GLU A 95 -6.61 -8.65 -12.65
N GLY A 96 -7.82 -8.24 -13.00
CA GLY A 96 -8.95 -8.11 -12.06
C GLY A 96 -9.06 -6.75 -11.39
N ILE A 97 -8.14 -5.81 -11.63
CA ILE A 97 -8.24 -4.42 -11.18
C ILE A 97 -8.51 -3.51 -12.36
N GLU A 98 -9.60 -2.74 -12.29
CA GLU A 98 -10.02 -1.81 -13.34
C GLU A 98 -9.09 -0.60 -13.47
N ASP A 99 -8.96 -0.08 -14.69
CA ASP A 99 -8.27 1.17 -14.97
C ASP A 99 -8.93 2.34 -14.22
N SER A 100 -8.13 3.29 -13.72
CA SER A 100 -8.65 4.51 -13.07
C SER A 100 -9.69 4.25 -11.98
N SER A 101 -9.52 3.19 -11.18
CA SER A 101 -10.46 2.76 -10.14
C SER A 101 -10.01 3.11 -8.71
N MET A 102 -8.72 3.40 -8.51
CA MET A 102 -8.11 3.60 -7.19
C MET A 102 -7.73 5.06 -6.96
N ASP A 103 -7.96 5.58 -5.76
CA ASP A 103 -7.48 6.91 -5.36
C ASP A 103 -6.02 6.85 -4.86
N VAL A 104 -5.64 5.73 -4.23
CA VAL A 104 -4.31 5.50 -3.63
C VAL A 104 -3.86 4.06 -3.89
N VAL A 105 -2.57 3.85 -4.15
CA VAL A 105 -1.98 2.50 -4.32
C VAL A 105 -0.80 2.31 -3.39
N VAL A 106 -1.02 1.62 -2.28
CA VAL A 106 0.00 1.37 -1.25
C VAL A 106 0.88 0.18 -1.57
N CYS A 107 2.19 0.33 -1.40
CA CYS A 107 3.17 -0.75 -1.61
C CYS A 107 4.33 -0.66 -0.62
N THR A 108 4.23 -1.36 0.52
CA THR A 108 5.31 -1.38 1.52
C THR A 108 6.10 -2.69 1.48
N PHE A 109 7.40 -2.64 1.18
CA PHE A 109 8.32 -3.79 1.20
C PHE A 109 8.04 -4.92 0.18
N VAL A 110 7.29 -4.64 -0.91
CA VAL A 110 6.98 -5.66 -1.93
C VAL A 110 7.92 -5.62 -3.13
N LEU A 111 8.41 -4.44 -3.50
CA LEU A 111 9.21 -4.25 -4.73
C LEU A 111 10.55 -5.00 -4.73
N CYS A 112 11.04 -5.46 -3.58
CA CYS A 112 12.23 -6.32 -3.54
C CYS A 112 11.95 -7.76 -4.02
N SER A 113 10.69 -8.12 -4.24
CA SER A 113 10.25 -9.48 -4.61
C SER A 113 9.68 -9.58 -6.02
N VAL A 114 9.58 -8.47 -6.74
CA VAL A 114 9.06 -8.41 -8.12
C VAL A 114 10.19 -8.56 -9.13
N GLN A 115 9.88 -9.08 -10.31
CA GLN A 115 10.85 -9.29 -11.39
C GLN A 115 11.05 -8.03 -12.24
N ASP A 116 9.98 -7.24 -12.43
CA ASP A 116 10.02 -6.03 -13.24
C ASP A 116 9.31 -4.87 -12.54
N VAL A 117 10.09 -4.02 -11.88
CA VAL A 117 9.60 -2.81 -11.21
C VAL A 117 8.93 -1.85 -12.19
N LYS A 118 9.38 -1.77 -13.44
CA LYS A 118 8.77 -0.86 -14.44
C LYS A 118 7.38 -1.34 -14.83
N ALA A 119 7.17 -2.65 -14.93
CA ALA A 119 5.85 -3.23 -15.14
C ALA A 119 4.89 -2.88 -13.99
N VAL A 120 5.35 -3.02 -12.72
CA VAL A 120 4.55 -2.62 -11.56
C VAL A 120 4.17 -1.14 -11.61
N ILE A 121 5.12 -0.23 -11.88
CA ILE A 121 4.84 1.20 -11.97
C ILE A 121 3.83 1.52 -13.08
N LYS A 122 3.89 0.79 -14.21
CA LYS A 122 2.93 0.94 -15.30
C LYS A 122 1.52 0.55 -14.83
N GLU A 123 1.39 -0.55 -14.11
CA GLU A 123 0.10 -0.99 -13.56
C GLU A 123 -0.42 -0.03 -12.49
N VAL A 124 0.44 0.44 -11.58
CA VAL A 124 0.08 1.47 -10.59
C VAL A 124 -0.50 2.70 -11.28
N LYS A 125 0.14 3.20 -12.34
CA LYS A 125 -0.36 4.34 -13.13
C LYS A 125 -1.68 4.04 -13.83
N ARG A 126 -1.90 2.80 -14.29
CA ARG A 126 -3.13 2.38 -14.96
C ARG A 126 -4.32 2.38 -14.01
N VAL A 127 -4.16 1.81 -12.81
CA VAL A 127 -5.26 1.64 -11.85
C VAL A 127 -5.58 2.92 -11.08
N LEU A 128 -4.61 3.84 -10.94
CA LEU A 128 -4.84 5.13 -10.32
C LEU A 128 -5.80 5.98 -11.15
N LYS A 129 -6.83 6.53 -10.51
CA LYS A 129 -7.66 7.59 -11.06
C LYS A 129 -6.75 8.75 -11.49
N ALA A 130 -7.11 9.40 -12.59
CA ALA A 130 -6.55 10.70 -12.94
C ALA A 130 -6.98 11.73 -11.89
N THR A 131 -6.26 11.79 -10.77
CA THR A 131 -6.53 12.74 -9.71
C THR A 131 -5.83 14.06 -10.01
N ASN A 132 -6.40 15.17 -9.51
CA ASN A 132 -5.70 16.46 -9.41
C ASN A 132 -4.62 16.45 -8.29
N LEU A 133 -4.16 15.28 -7.85
CA LEU A 133 -3.02 15.20 -6.95
C LEU A 133 -1.77 15.62 -7.74
N PRO A 134 -0.96 16.54 -7.22
CA PRO A 134 0.21 17.01 -7.94
C PRO A 134 1.15 15.82 -8.22
N ALA A 135 1.84 15.86 -9.36
CA ALA A 135 2.58 14.72 -9.94
C ALA A 135 3.70 14.15 -9.02
N ASP A 136 4.03 14.88 -7.96
CA ASP A 136 4.98 14.56 -6.88
C ASP A 136 4.41 13.64 -5.79
N ALA A 137 3.07 13.47 -5.70
CA ALA A 137 2.45 12.50 -4.78
C ALA A 137 2.75 11.04 -5.18
N VAL A 138 3.07 10.80 -6.47
CA VAL A 138 3.42 9.47 -7.01
C VAL A 138 4.88 9.08 -6.69
N GLN A 139 5.67 9.96 -6.09
CA GLN A 139 7.11 9.74 -5.87
C GLN A 139 7.57 10.29 -4.52
N ASN A 140 7.61 9.48 -3.47
CA ASN A 140 8.34 9.85 -2.25
C ASN A 140 8.91 8.65 -1.47
N ALA A 141 9.63 7.77 -2.18
CA ALA A 141 10.52 6.77 -1.58
C ALA A 141 11.77 7.37 -0.95
N SER A 142 12.22 8.52 -1.45
CA SER A 142 13.49 9.17 -1.06
C SER A 142 13.49 9.71 0.38
N LYS A 143 12.32 9.86 1.02
CA LYS A 143 12.19 10.23 2.44
C LYS A 143 12.20 9.03 3.39
N LEU A 144 12.07 7.80 2.87
CA LEU A 144 12.16 6.57 3.65
C LEU A 144 13.65 6.24 3.85
N ASN A 145 14.31 6.92 4.80
CA ASN A 145 15.67 6.60 5.22
C ASN A 145 15.70 5.20 5.86
N PHE A 146 15.92 4.17 5.05
CA PHE A 146 16.35 2.87 5.52
C PHE A 146 17.82 3.02 5.95
N GLY A 147 18.10 2.74 7.24
CA GLY A 147 19.32 3.15 7.94
C GLY A 147 20.68 2.71 7.35
N PRO A 148 21.79 3.10 8.02
CA PRO A 148 23.12 3.30 7.41
C PRO A 148 23.85 2.05 6.87
N ASP A 149 23.32 0.83 7.02
CA ASP A 149 24.05 -0.43 6.78
C ASP A 149 23.59 -1.22 5.54
N GLN A 150 23.04 -0.57 4.51
CA GLN A 150 22.75 -1.24 3.23
C GLN A 150 23.33 -0.40 2.09
N PRO A 151 24.21 -0.96 1.22
CA PRO A 151 24.68 -0.25 0.04
C PRO A 151 23.53 -0.14 -0.97
N PHE A 152 22.81 0.98 -0.91
CA PHE A 152 21.77 1.37 -1.86
C PHE A 152 22.43 1.93 -3.13
N SER A 153 22.70 1.10 -4.14
CA SER A 153 23.11 1.57 -5.47
C SER A 153 22.11 1.26 -6.58
N SER A 154 20.83 1.01 -6.27
CA SER A 154 19.79 0.84 -7.31
C SER A 154 18.34 0.99 -6.86
N LEU A 155 18.05 1.62 -5.71
CA LEU A 155 16.67 1.80 -5.22
C LEU A 155 16.03 3.09 -5.74
N GLU A 156 16.05 3.23 -7.06
CA GLU A 156 15.02 4.03 -7.74
C GLU A 156 13.70 3.25 -7.66
N ASN A 157 12.66 3.91 -7.15
CA ASN A 157 11.25 3.51 -7.09
C ASN A 157 10.81 2.74 -5.82
N ALA A 158 10.12 3.45 -4.93
CA ALA A 158 9.07 2.87 -4.09
C ALA A 158 7.77 3.68 -4.28
N CYS A 159 6.67 2.98 -4.60
CA CYS A 159 5.32 3.55 -4.65
C CYS A 159 4.77 3.72 -3.24
N LEU A 160 4.01 4.80 -3.02
CA LEU A 160 3.41 5.17 -1.73
C LEU A 160 2.10 4.46 -1.45
#